data_AF-A0A1G4IN71-F1
#
_entry.id   AF-A0A1G4IN71-F1
#
_cell.length_a   1.000
_cell.length_b   1.000
_cell.length_c   1.000
_cell.angle_alpha   90.00
_cell.angle_beta   90.00
_cell.angle_gamma   90.00
#
_symmetry.space_group_name_H-M   'P 1'
#
loop_
_entity.id
_entity.type
_entity.pdbx_description
1 polymer ?
#
loop_
_entity_poly.entity_id
_entity_poly.type
_entity_poly.pdbx_seq_one_letter_code
_entity_poly.pdbx_strand_id
1 'polypeptide(L)'
;MDLASNVILLILQIVFYRQQELAHGDNSVKLDELMLEPVVDESVLTRFRNHKLIRLYNPDQCGVQLRTLKGIVRDIFELGLPEESADVTVISLANHYYAQRIKELEEKELPQLQMQMRRAVALNMNEVDLDK
;
A
#
# COMPACT_ATOMS: atom_id res chain seq x y z
N MET A 1 7.54 9.24 -9.18
CA MET A 1 7.70 8.40 -7.97
C MET A 1 7.56 6.95 -8.40
N ASP A 2 8.53 6.06 -8.08
CA ASP A 2 8.51 4.64 -8.49
C ASP A 2 8.25 3.74 -7.27
N LEU A 3 7.08 3.89 -6.66
CA LEU A 3 6.63 3.08 -5.53
C LEU A 3 5.53 2.14 -6.02
N ALA A 4 5.61 0.88 -5.63
CA ALA A 4 4.59 -0.11 -5.99
C ALA A 4 3.24 0.23 -5.33
N SER A 5 2.15 -0.02 -6.05
CA SER A 5 0.77 0.31 -5.65
C SER A 5 0.39 -0.23 -4.28
N ASN A 6 0.86 -1.44 -3.94
CA ASN A 6 0.64 -2.05 -2.63
C ASN A 6 1.34 -1.31 -1.48
N VAL A 7 2.50 -0.71 -1.72
CA VAL A 7 3.21 0.10 -0.72
C VAL A 7 2.49 1.44 -0.52
N ILE A 8 2.06 2.07 -1.61
CA ILE A 8 1.27 3.31 -1.57
C ILE A 8 -0.03 3.08 -0.79
N LEU A 9 -0.76 2.01 -1.11
CA LEU A 9 -1.98 1.62 -0.42
C LEU A 9 -1.74 1.42 1.08
N LEU A 10 -0.65 0.74 1.46
CA LEU A 10 -0.30 0.54 2.87
C LEU A 10 -0.03 1.88 3.59
N ILE A 11 0.71 2.80 2.95
CA ILE A 11 0.96 4.13 3.52
C ILE A 11 -0.37 4.85 3.77
N LEU A 12 -1.26 4.87 2.78
CA LEU A 12 -2.57 5.52 2.88
C LEU A 12 -3.43 4.90 3.99
N GLN A 13 -3.41 3.57 4.16
CA GLN A 13 -4.11 2.88 5.25
C GLN A 13 -3.59 3.27 6.63
N ILE A 14 -2.26 3.34 6.80
CA ILE A 14 -1.64 3.75 8.07
C ILE A 14 -1.96 5.21 8.38
N VAL A 15 -1.89 6.09 7.37
CA VAL A 15 -2.22 7.51 7.48
C VAL A 15 -3.69 7.67 7.85
N PHE A 16 -4.60 6.98 7.17
CA PHE A 16 -6.03 7.01 7.45
C PHE A 16 -6.33 6.63 8.90
N TYR A 17 -5.78 5.51 9.36
CA TYR A 17 -5.96 5.05 10.72
C TYR A 17 -5.45 6.08 11.75
N ARG A 18 -4.31 6.74 11.48
CA ARG A 18 -3.81 7.82 12.33
C ARG A 18 -4.77 9.00 12.40
N GLN A 19 -5.39 9.39 11.28
CA GLN A 19 -6.33 10.51 11.25
C GLN A 19 -7.59 10.21 12.07
N GLN A 20 -8.07 8.96 12.02
CA GLN A 20 -9.19 8.51 12.84
C GLN A 20 -8.86 8.62 14.33
N GLU A 21 -7.66 8.17 14.75
CA GLU A 21 -7.23 8.30 16.14
C GLU A 21 -7.16 9.76 16.60
N LEU A 22 -6.69 10.67 15.75
CA LEU A 22 -6.60 12.09 16.07
C LEU A 22 -7.98 12.72 16.24
N ALA A 23 -8.90 12.49 15.29
CA ALA A 23 -10.26 13.02 15.34
C ALA A 23 -11.08 12.43 16.51
N HIS A 24 -10.83 11.18 16.89
CA HIS A 24 -11.48 10.57 18.07
C HIS A 24 -10.86 11.01 19.40
N GLY A 25 -9.56 11.32 19.41
CA GLY A 25 -8.85 11.75 20.60
C GLY A 25 -9.07 13.23 20.96
N ASP A 26 -9.39 14.07 19.97
CA ASP A 26 -9.58 15.50 20.13
C ASP A 26 -10.77 16.01 19.30
N ASN A 27 -11.86 16.39 19.99
CA ASN A 27 -13.09 16.88 19.37
C ASN A 27 -12.92 18.24 18.65
N SER A 28 -11.81 18.94 18.84
CA SER A 28 -11.51 20.18 18.10
C SER A 28 -11.03 19.93 16.68
N VAL A 29 -10.57 18.70 16.39
CA VAL A 29 -10.04 18.31 15.09
C VAL A 29 -11.11 17.56 14.30
N LYS A 30 -11.44 18.04 13.09
CA LYS A 30 -12.43 17.40 12.24
C LYS A 30 -11.79 16.38 11.32
N LEU A 31 -12.38 15.18 11.27
CA LEU A 31 -11.89 14.10 10.41
C LEU A 31 -11.87 14.52 8.93
N ASP A 32 -12.88 15.24 8.46
CA ASP A 32 -12.98 15.67 7.06
C ASP A 32 -11.81 16.57 6.63
N GLU A 33 -11.35 17.45 7.53
CA GLU A 33 -10.17 18.30 7.30
C GLU A 33 -8.89 17.45 7.25
N LEU A 34 -8.75 16.48 8.17
CA LEU A 34 -7.63 15.53 8.17
C LEU A 34 -7.60 14.59 6.95
N MET A 35 -8.74 14.37 6.30
CA MET A 35 -8.79 13.58 5.06
C MET A 35 -8.20 14.34 3.87
N LEU A 36 -8.27 15.66 3.87
CA LEU A 36 -7.71 16.54 2.84
C LEU A 36 -6.24 16.86 3.11
N GLU A 37 -5.91 17.17 4.37
CA GLU A 37 -4.55 17.50 4.80
C GLU A 37 -4.11 16.55 5.93
N PRO A 38 -3.66 15.34 5.59
CA PRO A 38 -3.36 14.33 6.60
C PRO A 38 -2.12 14.65 7.42
N VAL A 39 -2.20 14.39 8.73
CA VAL A 39 -1.06 14.46 9.63
C VAL A 39 -0.19 13.22 9.47
N VAL A 40 1.06 13.43 9.07
CA VAL A 40 2.11 12.40 9.00
C VAL A 40 3.13 12.66 10.11
N ASP A 41 3.08 11.89 11.19
CA ASP A 41 3.92 12.05 12.37
C ASP A 41 4.75 10.79 12.69
N GLU A 42 5.45 10.79 13.83
CA GLU A 42 6.25 9.66 14.27
C GLU A 42 5.44 8.37 14.51
N SER A 43 4.14 8.48 14.80
CA SER A 43 3.26 7.31 14.93
C SER A 43 3.07 6.63 13.57
N VAL A 44 2.80 7.41 12.52
CA VAL A 44 2.71 6.91 11.14
C VAL A 44 4.03 6.27 10.72
N LEU A 45 5.16 6.94 10.97
CA LEU A 45 6.48 6.43 10.61
C LEU A 45 6.79 5.10 11.33
N THR A 46 6.54 5.05 12.64
CA THR A 46 6.80 3.86 13.46
C THR A 46 5.97 2.69 12.97
N ARG A 47 4.68 2.91 12.65
CA ARG A 47 3.80 1.87 12.10
C ARG A 47 4.29 1.39 10.75
N PHE A 48 4.70 2.31 9.86
CA PHE A 48 5.20 1.96 8.53
C PHE A 48 6.46 1.10 8.60
N ARG A 49 7.48 1.56 9.35
CA ARG A 49 8.77 0.85 9.49
C ARG A 49 8.63 -0.54 10.10
N ASN A 50 7.70 -0.69 11.05
CA ASN A 50 7.47 -1.95 11.76
C ASN A 50 6.45 -2.86 11.07
N HIS A 51 5.80 -2.40 9.99
CA HIS A 51 4.78 -3.18 9.32
C HIS A 51 5.38 -4.46 8.71
N LYS A 52 4.74 -5.60 8.94
CA LYS A 52 5.24 -6.93 8.53
C LYS A 52 5.54 -7.00 7.03
N LEU A 53 4.68 -6.42 6.18
CA LEU A 53 4.87 -6.43 4.73
C LEU A 53 6.10 -5.64 4.29
N ILE A 54 6.40 -4.51 4.94
CA ILE A 54 7.59 -3.73 4.61
C ILE A 54 8.83 -4.52 5.02
N ARG A 55 8.84 -5.06 6.23
CA ARG A 55 9.98 -5.85 6.72
C ARG A 55 10.30 -7.10 5.89
N LEU A 56 9.28 -7.72 5.30
CA LEU A 56 9.44 -8.95 4.51
C LEU A 56 9.78 -8.68 3.04
N TYR A 57 9.11 -7.70 2.42
CA TYR A 57 9.17 -7.52 0.97
C TYR A 57 9.94 -6.28 0.52
N ASN A 58 10.14 -5.30 1.41
CA ASN A 58 10.86 -4.05 1.12
C ASN A 58 11.71 -3.61 2.34
N PRO A 59 12.66 -4.44 2.81
CA PRO A 59 13.40 -4.17 4.05
C PRO A 59 14.20 -2.87 4.01
N ASP A 60 14.67 -2.45 2.82
CA ASP A 60 15.40 -1.20 2.63
C ASP A 60 14.57 0.04 3.01
N GLN A 61 13.23 -0.06 2.93
CA GLN A 61 12.32 1.01 3.30
C GLN A 61 12.12 1.14 4.83
N CYS A 62 12.60 0.19 5.64
CA CYS A 62 12.56 0.31 7.11
C CYS A 62 13.43 1.48 7.63
N GLY A 63 14.42 1.93 6.86
CA GLY A 63 15.28 3.06 7.21
C GLY A 63 14.69 4.44 6.88
N VAL A 64 13.53 4.51 6.22
CA VAL A 64 12.94 5.77 5.71
C VAL A 64 12.78 6.79 6.84
N GLN A 65 13.15 8.05 6.65
CA GLN A 65 13.00 9.09 7.68
C GLN A 65 11.62 9.76 7.62
N LEU A 66 11.16 10.39 8.71
CA LEU A 66 9.86 11.08 8.75
C LEU A 66 9.73 12.11 7.61
N ARG A 67 10.79 12.87 7.35
CA ARG A 67 10.83 13.85 6.25
C ARG A 67 10.55 13.20 4.90
N THR A 68 11.18 12.05 4.65
CA THR A 68 10.99 11.31 3.39
C THR A 68 9.57 10.77 3.29
N LEU A 69 9.04 10.21 4.37
CA LEU A 69 7.65 9.71 4.39
C LEU A 69 6.63 10.84 4.15
N LYS A 70 6.84 12.02 4.76
CA LYS A 70 6.05 13.22 4.48
C LYS A 70 6.11 13.62 3.00
N GLY A 71 7.31 13.58 2.42
CA GLY A 71 7.51 13.83 0.98
C GLY A 71 6.70 12.85 0.13
N ILE A 72 6.81 11.54 0.41
CA ILE A 72 6.05 10.50 -0.30
C ILE A 72 4.55 10.74 -0.23
N VAL A 73 4.00 11.00 0.97
CA VAL A 73 2.56 11.26 1.14
C VAL A 73 2.14 12.51 0.37
N ARG A 74 2.92 13.58 0.42
CA ARG A 74 2.64 14.79 -0.36
C ARG A 74 2.66 14.50 -1.86
N ASP A 75 3.68 13.80 -2.35
CA ASP A 75 3.81 13.46 -3.76
C ASP A 75 2.64 12.56 -4.24
N ILE A 76 2.09 11.69 -3.37
CA ILE A 76 0.87 10.91 -3.65
C ILE A 76 -0.35 11.83 -3.82
N PHE A 77 -0.51 12.82 -2.94
CA PHE A 77 -1.62 13.79 -3.01
C PHE A 77 -1.48 14.71 -4.22
N GLU A 78 -0.26 15.15 -4.56
CA GLU A 78 0.03 15.99 -5.73
C GLU A 78 -0.22 15.24 -7.04
N LEU A 79 0.09 13.93 -7.09
CA LEU A 79 -0.26 13.09 -8.24
C LEU A 79 -1.77 12.99 -8.42
N GLY A 80 -2.52 12.98 -7.31
CA GLY A 80 -3.97 13.04 -7.29
C GLY A 80 -4.66 11.81 -7.89
N LEU A 81 -5.87 12.02 -8.40
CA LEU A 81 -6.69 11.02 -9.05
C LEU A 81 -6.75 11.29 -10.55
N PRO A 82 -6.86 10.25 -11.40
CA PRO A 82 -6.97 10.42 -12.84
C PRO A 82 -8.29 11.06 -13.30
N GLU A 83 -9.33 11.06 -12.47
CA GLU A 83 -10.60 11.72 -12.75
C GLU A 83 -10.64 13.09 -12.06
N GLU A 84 -10.76 14.17 -12.84
CA GLU A 84 -10.68 15.57 -12.36
C GLU A 84 -11.84 16.01 -11.44
N SER A 85 -12.89 15.20 -11.28
CA SER A 85 -14.13 15.59 -10.59
C SER A 85 -14.23 15.12 -9.13
N ALA A 86 -13.27 14.37 -8.62
CA ALA A 86 -13.29 13.84 -7.26
C ALA A 86 -12.33 14.58 -6.34
N ASP A 87 -12.82 14.96 -5.15
CA ASP A 87 -11.95 15.52 -4.11
C ASP A 87 -10.83 14.53 -3.76
N VAL A 88 -9.59 15.03 -3.81
CA VAL A 88 -8.41 14.24 -3.44
C VAL A 88 -8.33 14.19 -1.92
N THR A 89 -8.65 13.02 -1.38
CA THR A 89 -8.65 12.73 0.05
C THR A 89 -7.87 11.44 0.29
N VAL A 90 -7.48 11.18 1.54
CA VAL A 90 -6.87 9.90 1.93
C VAL A 90 -7.74 8.72 1.47
N ILE A 91 -9.07 8.82 1.62
CA ILE A 91 -10.01 7.76 1.28
C ILE A 91 -10.11 7.58 -0.24
N SER A 92 -10.27 8.67 -1.00
CA SER A 92 -10.42 8.56 -2.46
C SER A 92 -9.13 8.04 -3.10
N LEU A 93 -7.96 8.46 -2.62
CA LEU A 93 -6.67 7.89 -3.00
C LEU A 93 -6.56 6.41 -2.61
N ALA A 94 -6.92 6.03 -1.39
CA ALA A 94 -6.85 4.65 -0.95
C ALA A 94 -7.74 3.74 -1.82
N ASN A 95 -8.96 4.18 -2.14
CA ASN A 95 -9.87 3.45 -3.02
C ASN A 95 -9.31 3.31 -4.44
N HIS A 96 -8.68 4.36 -4.96
CA HIS A 96 -8.04 4.32 -6.27
C HIS A 96 -6.92 3.27 -6.32
N TYR A 97 -5.95 3.35 -5.39
CA TYR A 97 -4.85 2.39 -5.32
C TYR A 97 -5.31 0.97 -4.97
N TYR A 98 -6.41 0.83 -4.23
CA TYR A 98 -7.04 -0.46 -3.97
C TYR A 98 -7.58 -1.08 -5.27
N ALA A 99 -8.33 -0.31 -6.08
CA ALA A 99 -8.84 -0.78 -7.37
C ALA A 99 -7.69 -1.13 -8.34
N GLN A 100 -6.63 -0.31 -8.37
CA GLN A 100 -5.43 -0.61 -9.15
C GLN A 100 -4.78 -1.92 -8.70
N ARG A 101 -4.67 -2.12 -7.38
CA ARG A 101 -4.07 -3.33 -6.83
C ARG A 101 -4.89 -4.58 -7.14
N ILE A 102 -6.21 -4.50 -7.11
CA ILE A 102 -7.09 -5.61 -7.54
C ILE A 102 -6.78 -6.00 -8.98
N LYS A 103 -6.73 -5.03 -9.91
CA LYS A 103 -6.42 -5.30 -11.32
C LYS A 103 -5.04 -5.95 -11.49
N GLU A 104 -4.02 -5.44 -10.80
CA GLU A 104 -2.67 -6.05 -10.81
C GLU A 104 -2.68 -7.51 -10.36
N LEU A 105 -3.46 -7.82 -9.31
CA LEU A 105 -3.59 -9.17 -8.79
C LEU A 105 -4.31 -10.09 -9.79
N GLU A 106 -5.44 -9.65 -10.33
CA GLU A 106 -6.30 -10.44 -11.21
C GLU A 106 -5.67 -10.69 -12.59
N GLU A 107 -5.05 -9.66 -13.17
CA GLU A 107 -4.59 -9.71 -14.55
C GLU A 107 -3.15 -10.24 -14.68
N LYS A 108 -2.31 -10.07 -13.64
CA LYS A 108 -0.88 -10.37 -13.71
C LYS A 108 -0.45 -11.41 -12.70
N GLU A 109 -0.62 -11.15 -11.41
CA GLU A 109 0.02 -11.97 -10.37
C GLU A 109 -0.65 -13.34 -10.19
N LEU A 110 -1.98 -13.40 -10.11
CA LEU A 110 -2.71 -14.65 -9.95
C LEU A 110 -2.52 -15.60 -11.15
N PRO A 111 -2.64 -15.15 -12.42
CA PRO A 111 -2.37 -16.02 -13.57
C PRO A 111 -0.94 -16.55 -13.59
N GLN A 112 0.05 -15.70 -13.25
CA GLN A 112 1.46 -16.13 -13.18
C GLN A 112 1.66 -17.19 -12.09
N LEU A 113 1.07 -17.00 -10.92
CA LEU A 113 1.15 -17.96 -9.83
C LEU A 113 0.50 -19.29 -10.22
N GLN A 114 -0.69 -19.27 -10.84
CA GLN A 114 -1.35 -20.48 -11.35
C GLN A 114 -0.47 -21.23 -12.36
N MET A 115 0.19 -20.52 -13.27
CA MET A 115 1.11 -21.12 -14.23
C MET A 115 2.32 -21.75 -13.52
N GLN A 116 2.94 -21.05 -12.57
CA GLN A 116 4.08 -21.55 -11.80
C GLN A 116 3.71 -22.80 -11.01
N MET A 117 2.55 -22.82 -10.35
CA MET A 117 2.05 -23.98 -9.62
C MET A 117 1.83 -25.18 -10.54
N ARG A 118 1.20 -25.00 -11.70
CA ARG A 118 1.00 -26.08 -12.69
C ARG A 118 2.33 -26.65 -13.18
N ARG A 119 3.33 -25.79 -13.43
CA ARG A 119 4.68 -26.22 -13.84
C ARG A 119 5.38 -27.01 -12.73
N ALA A 120 5.31 -26.55 -11.49
CA ALA A 120 5.91 -27.26 -10.35
C ALA A 120 5.30 -28.65 -10.16
N VAL A 121 3.97 -28.78 -10.28
CA VAL A 121 3.29 -30.08 -10.23
C VAL A 121 3.74 -30.99 -11.37
N ALA A 122 3.83 -30.48 -12.61
CA ALA A 122 4.25 -31.28 -13.76
C ALA A 122 5.70 -31.77 -13.66
N LEU A 123 6.62 -30.95 -13.12
CA LEU A 123 8.02 -31.35 -12.91
C LEU A 123 8.13 -32.45 -11.85
N ASN A 124 7.41 -32.34 -10.73
CA ASN A 124 7.40 -33.36 -9.68
C ASN A 124 6.81 -34.69 -10.15
N MET A 125 5.86 -34.69 -11.10
CA MET A 125 5.32 -35.94 -11.66
C MET A 125 6.31 -36.62 -12.62
N ASN A 126 7.08 -35.85 -13.39
CA ASN A 126 8.08 -36.40 -14.30
C ASN A 126 9.31 -37.00 -13.58
N GLU A 127 9.68 -36.49 -12.40
CA GLU A 127 10.75 -37.10 -11.59
C GLU A 127 10.32 -38.46 -11.01
N VAL A 128 9.05 -38.65 -10.65
CA VAL A 128 8.52 -39.93 -10.12
C VAL A 128 8.45 -41.02 -11.18
N ASP A 129 8.30 -40.66 -12.46
CA ASP A 129 8.21 -41.62 -13.57
C ASP A 129 9.58 -42.02 -14.16
N LEU A 130 10.67 -41.31 -13.82
CA LEU A 130 12.04 -41.66 -14.24
C LEU A 130 12.74 -42.63 -13.27
N ASP A 131 12.18 -42.83 -12.08
CA ASP A 131 12.68 -43.75 -11.03
C ASP A 131 12.01 -45.14 -11.05
N LYS A 132 11.33 -45.51 -12.15
CA LYS A 132 10.73 -46.85 -12.39
C LYS A 132 11.34 -47.53 -13.60
#